data_AF-A0A7K3HAA8-F1
#
_entry.id   AF-A0A7K3HAA8-F1
#
_cell.length_a   1.000
_cell.length_b   1.000
_cell.length_c   1.000
_cell.angle_alpha   90.00
_cell.angle_beta   90.00
_cell.angle_gamma   90.00
#
_symmetry.space_group_name_H-M   'P 1'
#
loop_
_entity.id
_entity.type
_entity.pdbx_description
1 polymer ?
#
loop_
_entity_poly.entity_id
_entity_poly.type
_entity_poly.pdbx_seq_one_letter_code
_entity_poly.pdbx_strand_id
1 'polypeptide(L)'
;MGVSGWRLARAVARTGQLGVVSGTALDTVLIRTLQSGDPGGHLRRALAAYPVPGTAAAVLERYFVEGGVGEGGRFLTTPPLTADPGCPARALTVVANFCEVWLAKEGHRGPVGVNYLEKVQLATAPALFGAILAGVDYVLVGAGIPAHIPGLATRLSRLEPVTTDLTVEGDPEPLPVPFDPAAELAGAAVGGLRRPDVLAIVSLPALAAYLHRSERTRPDGFVVEGHRAGGHSAPPRSLKKAE
;
A
#
# COMPACT_ATOMS: atom_id res chain seq x y z
N MET A 1 -3.77 -3.08 13.15
CA MET A 1 -3.18 -3.10 11.78
C MET A 1 -3.73 -4.32 11.08
N GLY A 2 -4.02 -4.26 9.78
CA GLY A 2 -4.64 -5.37 9.05
C GLY A 2 -6.13 -5.60 9.39
N VAL A 3 -6.89 -4.53 9.63
CA VAL A 3 -8.36 -4.61 9.88
C VAL A 3 -9.07 -5.30 8.71
N SER A 4 -8.58 -5.10 7.49
CA SER A 4 -8.91 -5.92 6.32
C SER A 4 -7.63 -6.52 5.70
N GLY A 5 -7.30 -7.75 6.07
CA GLY A 5 -6.24 -8.53 5.42
C GLY A 5 -6.73 -9.26 4.17
N TRP A 6 -5.81 -9.90 3.45
CA TRP A 6 -6.06 -10.60 2.19
C TRP A 6 -7.18 -11.64 2.27
N ARG A 7 -7.36 -12.30 3.42
CA ARG A 7 -8.43 -13.31 3.61
C ARG A 7 -9.83 -12.70 3.45
N LEU A 8 -10.06 -11.55 4.09
CA LEU A 8 -11.34 -10.85 4.01
C LEU A 8 -11.54 -10.25 2.62
N ALA A 9 -10.51 -9.59 2.08
CA ALA A 9 -10.56 -9.03 0.73
C ALA A 9 -10.89 -10.09 -0.33
N ARG A 10 -10.21 -11.24 -0.27
CA ARG A 10 -10.47 -12.40 -1.13
C ARG A 10 -11.89 -12.93 -0.98
N ALA A 11 -12.38 -13.07 0.25
CA ALA A 11 -13.74 -13.54 0.51
C ALA A 11 -14.79 -12.62 -0.13
N VAL A 12 -14.62 -11.29 0.00
CA VAL A 12 -15.49 -10.28 -0.62
C VAL A 12 -15.34 -10.27 -2.15
N ALA A 13 -14.14 -10.32 -2.68
CA ALA A 13 -13.89 -10.36 -4.13
C ALA A 13 -14.56 -11.58 -4.78
N ARG A 14 -14.57 -12.73 -4.10
CA ARG A 14 -15.23 -13.95 -4.59
C ARG A 14 -16.76 -13.85 -4.65
N THR A 15 -17.39 -12.89 -3.97
CA THR A 15 -18.84 -12.62 -4.11
C THR A 15 -19.15 -11.63 -5.24
N GLY A 16 -18.14 -11.18 -5.99
CA GLY A 16 -18.27 -10.20 -7.05
C GLY A 16 -18.25 -8.74 -6.58
N GLN A 17 -18.02 -8.51 -5.28
CA GLN A 17 -17.89 -7.17 -4.70
C GLN A 17 -16.42 -6.73 -4.65
N LEU A 18 -16.13 -5.45 -4.40
CA LEU A 18 -14.77 -4.95 -4.27
C LEU A 18 -14.15 -5.39 -2.93
N GLY A 19 -13.21 -6.34 -2.98
CA GLY A 19 -12.43 -6.74 -1.82
C GLY A 19 -11.26 -5.80 -1.56
N VAL A 20 -11.18 -5.16 -0.40
CA VAL A 20 -10.14 -4.14 -0.12
C VAL A 20 -9.20 -4.58 1.00
N VAL A 21 -7.90 -4.63 0.70
CA VAL A 21 -6.85 -4.81 1.72
C VAL A 21 -6.40 -3.46 2.30
N SER A 22 -6.06 -3.44 3.58
CA SER A 22 -5.48 -2.27 4.25
C SER A 22 -3.99 -2.19 3.96
N GLY A 23 -3.54 -1.16 3.23
CA GLY A 23 -2.14 -0.94 2.88
C GLY A 23 -1.23 -0.45 4.02
N THR A 24 -1.80 -0.14 5.19
CA THR A 24 -1.03 0.39 6.33
C THR A 24 -0.13 -0.68 6.96
N ALA A 25 1.19 -0.43 6.94
CA ALA A 25 2.23 -1.21 7.59
C ALA A 25 2.21 -2.72 7.25
N LEU A 26 1.99 -3.02 5.97
CA LEU A 26 2.02 -4.40 5.47
C LEU A 26 3.40 -5.05 5.63
N ASP A 27 4.47 -4.27 5.60
CA ASP A 27 5.83 -4.69 5.93
C ASP A 27 5.94 -5.26 7.35
N THR A 28 5.35 -4.61 8.35
CA THR A 28 5.24 -5.16 9.71
C THR A 28 4.40 -6.44 9.72
N VAL A 29 3.27 -6.48 9.02
CA VAL A 29 2.40 -7.68 8.96
C VAL A 29 3.14 -8.86 8.34
N LEU A 30 3.86 -8.64 7.23
CA LEU A 30 4.67 -9.64 6.54
C LEU A 30 5.76 -10.18 7.48
N ILE A 31 6.55 -9.29 8.09
CA ILE A 31 7.63 -9.67 9.00
C ILE A 31 7.09 -10.48 10.18
N ARG A 32 5.97 -10.07 10.77
CA ARG A 32 5.39 -10.78 11.92
C ARG A 32 4.88 -12.16 11.53
N THR A 33 4.22 -12.27 10.38
CA THR A 33 3.69 -13.54 9.90
C THR A 33 4.79 -14.54 9.57
N LEU A 34 5.87 -14.09 8.91
CA LEU A 34 7.04 -14.94 8.61
C LEU A 34 7.74 -15.41 9.89
N GLN A 35 7.90 -14.53 10.89
CA GLN A 35 8.48 -14.89 12.18
C GLN A 35 7.55 -15.75 13.04
N SER A 36 6.26 -15.77 12.76
CA SER A 36 5.31 -16.73 13.33
C SER A 36 5.26 -18.05 12.56
N GLY A 37 6.20 -18.28 11.63
CA GLY A 37 6.34 -19.53 10.88
C GLY A 37 5.47 -19.65 9.64
N ASP A 38 4.88 -18.55 9.17
CA ASP A 38 3.98 -18.51 8.01
C ASP A 38 2.91 -19.62 8.04
N PRO A 39 1.96 -19.58 8.99
CA PRO A 39 0.93 -20.60 9.10
C PRO A 39 0.15 -20.78 7.78
N GLY A 40 0.17 -22.00 7.22
CA GLY A 40 -0.44 -22.32 5.93
C GLY A 40 0.44 -22.05 4.70
N GLY A 41 1.68 -21.59 4.88
CA GLY A 41 2.65 -21.39 3.80
C GLY A 41 2.22 -20.31 2.80
N HIS A 42 1.36 -19.38 3.21
CA HIS A 42 0.75 -18.43 2.29
C HIS A 42 1.74 -17.36 1.83
N LEU A 43 2.53 -16.79 2.75
CA LEU A 43 3.51 -15.79 2.38
C LEU A 43 4.68 -16.39 1.62
N ARG A 44 5.17 -17.58 1.99
CA ARG A 44 6.18 -18.30 1.20
C ARG A 44 5.71 -18.54 -0.23
N ARG A 45 4.44 -18.93 -0.42
CA ARG A 45 3.84 -19.08 -1.75
C ARG A 45 3.77 -17.76 -2.52
N ALA A 46 3.36 -16.67 -1.86
CA ALA A 46 3.32 -15.35 -2.49
C ALA A 46 4.73 -14.84 -2.85
N LEU A 47 5.71 -15.04 -1.98
CA LEU A 47 7.12 -14.70 -2.21
C LEU A 47 7.72 -15.50 -3.37
N ALA A 48 7.34 -16.77 -3.52
CA ALA A 48 7.74 -17.59 -4.67
C ALA A 48 7.16 -17.07 -6.00
N ALA A 49 6.07 -16.31 -5.96
CA ALA A 49 5.48 -15.65 -7.14
C ALA A 49 6.02 -14.22 -7.38
N TYR A 50 6.84 -13.69 -6.47
CA TYR A 50 7.40 -12.35 -6.61
C TYR A 50 8.39 -12.29 -7.79
N PRO A 51 8.40 -11.21 -8.61
CA PRO A 51 9.18 -11.19 -9.85
C PRO A 51 10.69 -11.19 -9.66
N VAL A 52 11.18 -10.83 -8.47
CA VAL A 52 12.62 -10.71 -8.17
C VAL A 52 13.00 -11.77 -7.14
N PRO A 53 13.43 -12.98 -7.57
CA PRO A 53 13.70 -14.10 -6.66
C PRO A 53 14.75 -13.77 -5.60
N GLY A 54 15.77 -12.97 -5.93
CA GLY A 54 16.81 -12.56 -5.00
C GLY A 54 16.25 -11.74 -3.82
N THR A 55 15.35 -10.79 -4.09
CA THR A 55 14.68 -10.00 -3.05
C THR A 55 13.76 -10.86 -2.19
N ALA A 56 12.99 -11.77 -2.80
CA ALA A 56 12.13 -12.70 -2.07
C ALA A 56 12.94 -13.64 -1.16
N ALA A 57 14.05 -14.18 -1.66
CA ALA A 57 14.96 -15.02 -0.90
C ALA A 57 15.58 -14.26 0.28
N ALA A 58 16.05 -13.02 0.07
CA ALA A 58 16.61 -12.20 1.14
C ALA A 58 15.58 -11.89 2.25
N VAL A 59 14.31 -11.66 1.89
CA VAL A 59 13.22 -11.48 2.86
C VAL A 59 12.98 -12.76 3.66
N LEU A 60 12.95 -13.93 3.01
CA LEU A 60 12.79 -15.22 3.68
C LEU A 60 13.97 -15.52 4.61
N GLU A 61 15.20 -15.42 4.12
CA GLU A 61 16.43 -15.64 4.88
C GLU A 61 16.46 -14.78 6.15
N ARG A 62 16.01 -13.53 6.04
CA ARG A 62 16.05 -12.59 7.16
C ARG A 62 14.94 -12.77 8.18
N TYR A 63 13.72 -13.11 7.74
CA TYR A 63 12.53 -12.99 8.60
C TYR A 63 11.73 -14.28 8.81
N PHE A 64 11.95 -15.33 8.01
CA PHE A 64 11.24 -16.58 8.19
C PHE A 64 11.85 -17.41 9.32
N VAL A 65 11.01 -17.89 10.23
CA VAL A 65 11.41 -18.78 11.33
C VAL A 65 10.55 -20.03 11.26
N GLU A 66 11.11 -21.15 10.82
CA GLU A 66 10.39 -22.43 10.74
C GLU A 66 9.85 -22.81 12.14
N GLY A 67 8.56 -23.11 12.23
CA GLY A 67 7.88 -23.35 13.52
C GLY A 67 7.58 -22.09 14.35
N GLY A 68 8.02 -20.92 13.90
CA GLY A 68 7.82 -19.63 14.55
C GLY A 68 8.81 -19.33 15.68
N VAL A 69 8.89 -18.06 16.07
CA VAL A 69 9.67 -17.61 17.23
C VAL A 69 9.06 -18.25 18.48
N GLY A 70 9.87 -19.06 19.20
CA GLY A 70 9.46 -19.76 20.41
C GLY A 70 9.08 -18.84 21.57
N GLU A 71 8.51 -19.40 22.63
CA GLU A 71 8.11 -18.65 23.82
C GLU A 71 9.29 -17.86 24.42
N GLY A 72 9.07 -16.57 24.68
CA GLY A 72 10.12 -15.65 25.16
C GLY A 72 11.07 -15.13 24.08
N GLY A 73 10.99 -15.64 22.84
CA GLY A 73 11.77 -15.15 21.72
C GLY A 73 11.35 -13.75 21.28
N ARG A 74 12.31 -12.95 20.81
CA ARG A 74 12.07 -11.58 20.35
C ARG A 74 11.88 -11.56 18.84
N PHE A 75 10.79 -10.93 18.42
CA PHE A 75 10.58 -10.61 17.01
C PHE A 75 11.52 -9.48 16.59
N LEU A 76 12.17 -9.67 15.44
CA LEU A 76 12.78 -8.61 14.67
C LEU A 76 11.74 -7.53 14.32
N THR A 77 12.19 -6.29 14.39
CA THR A 77 11.39 -5.12 14.07
C THR A 77 11.48 -4.78 12.59
N THR A 78 10.45 -4.08 12.10
CA THR A 78 10.47 -3.47 10.78
C THR A 78 11.55 -2.38 10.76
N PRO A 79 12.49 -2.39 9.80
CA PRO A 79 13.44 -1.29 9.65
C PRO A 79 12.70 0.01 9.30
N PRO A 80 13.17 1.17 9.79
CA PRO A 80 12.52 2.44 9.47
C PRO A 80 12.64 2.73 7.97
N LEU A 81 11.54 3.18 7.37
CA LEU A 81 11.54 3.71 6.03
C LEU A 81 12.05 5.16 6.06
N THR A 82 13.02 5.48 5.20
CA THR A 82 13.64 6.81 5.14
C THR A 82 13.57 7.40 3.72
N ALA A 83 13.80 8.71 3.61
CA ALA A 83 13.87 9.41 2.33
C ALA A 83 15.12 9.06 1.51
N ASP A 84 16.09 8.34 2.10
CA ASP A 84 17.30 7.88 1.42
C ASP A 84 16.95 6.97 0.23
N PRO A 85 17.39 7.30 -1.01
CA PRO A 85 17.22 6.46 -2.18
C PRO A 85 17.63 5.00 -1.98
N GLY A 86 18.69 4.74 -1.21
CA GLY A 86 19.23 3.41 -0.94
C GLY A 86 18.57 2.66 0.22
N CYS A 87 17.48 3.18 0.80
CA CYS A 87 16.85 2.61 1.98
C CYS A 87 16.34 1.16 1.74
N PRO A 88 16.89 0.13 2.42
CA PRO A 88 16.48 -1.26 2.20
C PRO A 88 15.02 -1.56 2.58
N ALA A 89 14.40 -0.72 3.42
CA ALA A 89 13.00 -0.85 3.80
C ALA A 89 12.02 -0.60 2.63
N ARG A 90 12.49 0.03 1.54
CA ARG A 90 11.69 0.26 0.32
C ARG A 90 11.33 -1.05 -0.37
N ALA A 91 12.32 -1.87 -0.67
CA ALA A 91 12.11 -3.19 -1.28
C ALA A 91 11.19 -4.06 -0.41
N LEU A 92 11.36 -4.02 0.92
CA LEU A 92 10.46 -4.70 1.86
C LEU A 92 9.01 -4.19 1.74
N THR A 93 8.81 -2.87 1.61
CA THR A 93 7.49 -2.25 1.42
C THR A 93 6.84 -2.71 0.11
N VAL A 94 7.61 -2.78 -0.99
CA VAL A 94 7.15 -3.29 -2.29
C VAL A 94 6.71 -4.75 -2.15
N VAL A 95 7.58 -5.61 -1.59
CA VAL A 95 7.29 -7.04 -1.40
C VAL A 95 6.06 -7.26 -0.54
N ALA A 96 5.92 -6.52 0.56
CA ALA A 96 4.79 -6.69 1.47
C ALA A 96 3.45 -6.35 0.82
N ASN A 97 3.39 -5.25 0.05
CA ASN A 97 2.19 -4.88 -0.69
C ASN A 97 1.89 -5.87 -1.82
N PHE A 98 2.93 -6.36 -2.51
CA PHE A 98 2.78 -7.42 -3.50
C PHE A 98 2.16 -8.66 -2.89
N CYS A 99 2.72 -9.20 -1.80
CA CYS A 99 2.25 -10.44 -1.20
C CYS A 99 0.79 -10.34 -0.74
N GLU A 100 0.42 -9.23 -0.10
CA GLU A 100 -0.94 -9.05 0.41
C GLU A 100 -1.97 -9.00 -0.73
N VAL A 101 -1.69 -8.24 -1.79
CA VAL A 101 -2.58 -8.13 -2.95
C VAL A 101 -2.60 -9.44 -3.75
N TRP A 102 -1.46 -10.08 -3.95
CA TRP A 102 -1.34 -11.34 -4.70
C TRP A 102 -2.18 -12.43 -4.04
N LEU A 103 -2.09 -12.56 -2.71
CA LEU A 103 -2.92 -13.49 -1.93
C LEU A 103 -4.40 -13.12 -2.00
N ALA A 104 -4.73 -11.83 -1.98
CA ALA A 104 -6.10 -11.35 -2.08
C ALA A 104 -6.74 -11.68 -3.43
N LYS A 105 -5.94 -11.80 -4.51
CA LYS A 105 -6.42 -12.14 -5.87
C LYS A 105 -6.41 -13.64 -6.18
N GLU A 106 -5.86 -14.48 -5.30
CA GLU A 106 -5.58 -15.88 -5.60
C GLU A 106 -6.85 -16.69 -5.92
N GLY A 107 -6.91 -17.29 -7.11
CA GLY A 107 -7.94 -18.26 -7.48
C GLY A 107 -9.33 -17.66 -7.76
N HIS A 108 -9.43 -16.38 -8.14
CA HIS A 108 -10.66 -15.77 -8.65
C HIS A 108 -10.40 -14.61 -9.60
N ARG A 109 -11.48 -14.03 -10.16
CA ARG A 109 -11.45 -12.87 -11.06
C ARG A 109 -12.16 -11.64 -10.50
N GLY A 110 -12.73 -11.73 -9.29
CA GLY A 110 -13.36 -10.59 -8.63
C GLY A 110 -12.38 -9.44 -8.34
N PRO A 111 -12.88 -8.20 -8.24
CA PRO A 111 -12.05 -7.02 -8.10
C PRO A 111 -11.41 -6.91 -6.72
N VAL A 112 -10.12 -6.59 -6.69
CA VAL A 112 -9.33 -6.38 -5.48
C VAL A 112 -8.74 -4.97 -5.48
N GLY A 113 -8.94 -4.27 -4.38
CA GLY A 113 -8.33 -2.97 -4.13
C GLY A 113 -7.41 -2.94 -2.91
N VAL A 114 -6.64 -1.88 -2.80
CA VAL A 114 -5.85 -1.54 -1.61
C VAL A 114 -6.21 -0.15 -1.13
N ASN A 115 -6.31 0.04 0.18
CA ASN A 115 -6.54 1.34 0.80
C ASN A 115 -5.25 1.91 1.41
N TYR A 116 -4.87 3.12 1.02
CA TYR A 116 -3.74 3.88 1.56
C TYR A 116 -4.18 5.15 2.26
N LEU A 117 -3.29 5.67 3.11
CA LEU A 117 -3.47 6.93 3.83
C LEU A 117 -2.51 7.96 3.22
N GLU A 118 -3.05 9.08 2.75
CA GLU A 118 -2.25 10.16 2.13
C GLU A 118 -1.14 10.68 3.05
N LYS A 119 -1.34 10.58 4.37
CA LYS A 119 -0.36 11.03 5.37
C LYS A 119 0.89 10.17 5.47
N VAL A 120 0.92 8.96 4.89
CA VAL A 120 2.08 8.05 4.97
C VAL A 120 2.92 8.21 3.69
N GLN A 121 3.40 9.43 3.47
CA GLN A 121 4.00 9.87 2.19
C GLN A 121 5.20 9.01 1.77
N LEU A 122 6.14 8.73 2.70
CA LEU A 122 7.35 7.93 2.42
C LEU A 122 7.05 6.56 1.80
N ALA A 123 5.97 5.91 2.21
CA ALA A 123 5.63 4.56 1.75
C ALA A 123 4.83 4.55 0.45
N THR A 124 4.34 5.70 -0.01
CA THR A 124 3.30 5.77 -1.06
C THR A 124 3.76 5.15 -2.37
N ALA A 125 4.91 5.59 -2.91
CA ALA A 125 5.45 5.05 -4.16
C ALA A 125 5.81 3.55 -4.08
N PRO A 126 6.61 3.07 -3.10
CA PRO A 126 6.96 1.64 -3.03
C PRO A 126 5.74 0.76 -2.74
N ALA A 127 4.81 1.19 -1.87
CA ALA A 127 3.62 0.41 -1.56
C ALA A 127 2.71 0.26 -2.78
N LEU A 128 2.43 1.37 -3.46
CA LEU A 128 1.62 1.38 -4.67
C LEU A 128 2.25 0.53 -5.77
N PHE A 129 3.57 0.62 -5.96
CA PHE A 129 4.26 -0.21 -6.93
C PHE A 129 4.13 -1.71 -6.64
N GLY A 130 4.30 -2.13 -5.38
CA GLY A 130 4.08 -3.51 -4.97
C GLY A 130 2.67 -4.02 -5.27
N ALA A 131 1.65 -3.20 -5.01
CA ALA A 131 0.27 -3.52 -5.34
C ALA A 131 0.03 -3.62 -6.87
N ILE A 132 0.63 -2.72 -7.65
CA ILE A 132 0.58 -2.75 -9.13
C ILE A 132 1.25 -4.02 -9.67
N LEU A 133 2.40 -4.43 -9.13
CA LEU A 133 3.08 -5.66 -9.51
C LEU A 133 2.21 -6.91 -9.26
N ALA A 134 1.42 -6.90 -8.19
CA ALA A 134 0.46 -7.97 -7.90
C ALA A 134 -0.84 -7.85 -8.73
N GLY A 135 -0.96 -6.82 -9.56
CA GLY A 135 -2.09 -6.60 -10.46
C GLY A 135 -3.33 -6.08 -9.75
N VAL A 136 -3.20 -5.25 -8.71
CA VAL A 136 -4.34 -4.61 -8.02
C VAL A 136 -5.27 -3.92 -9.03
N ASP A 137 -6.59 -3.98 -8.78
CA ASP A 137 -7.58 -3.38 -9.68
C ASP A 137 -7.92 -1.94 -9.25
N TYR A 138 -7.97 -1.67 -7.94
CA TYR A 138 -8.31 -0.36 -7.38
C TYR A 138 -7.33 0.12 -6.32
N VAL A 139 -7.08 1.41 -6.27
CA VAL A 139 -6.34 2.09 -5.21
C VAL A 139 -7.26 3.11 -4.57
N LEU A 140 -7.57 2.92 -3.30
CA LEU A 140 -8.37 3.84 -2.51
C LEU A 140 -7.43 4.69 -1.67
N VAL A 141 -7.61 6.01 -1.67
CA VAL A 141 -6.79 6.90 -0.85
C VAL A 141 -7.64 7.92 -0.14
N GLY A 142 -7.44 8.03 1.17
CA GLY A 142 -8.12 8.99 2.04
C GLY A 142 -7.17 9.67 3.02
N ALA A 143 -7.74 10.32 4.04
CA ALA A 143 -7.03 11.02 5.10
C ALA A 143 -6.11 12.17 4.66
N GLY A 144 -6.36 12.78 3.50
CA GLY A 144 -5.63 13.93 2.96
C GLY A 144 -6.15 14.35 1.58
N ILE A 145 -5.30 15.02 0.79
CA ILE A 145 -5.61 15.46 -0.59
C ILE A 145 -4.78 14.62 -1.58
N PRO A 146 -5.31 13.49 -2.10
CA PRO A 146 -4.54 12.52 -2.89
C PRO A 146 -4.37 12.94 -4.37
N ALA A 147 -4.16 14.23 -4.63
CA ALA A 147 -4.14 14.80 -5.98
C ALA A 147 -3.01 14.26 -6.87
N HIS A 148 -1.93 13.74 -6.27
CA HIS A 148 -0.77 13.24 -7.00
C HIS A 148 -0.87 11.74 -7.35
N ILE A 149 -1.76 11.00 -6.68
CA ILE A 149 -1.86 9.54 -6.78
C ILE A 149 -2.27 9.05 -8.19
N PRO A 150 -3.21 9.68 -8.92
CA PRO A 150 -3.56 9.22 -10.28
C PRO A 150 -2.38 9.25 -11.25
N GLY A 151 -1.58 10.31 -11.21
CA GLY A 151 -0.36 10.44 -12.00
C GLY A 151 0.70 9.41 -11.56
N LEU A 152 0.88 9.23 -10.26
CA LEU A 152 1.80 8.25 -9.69
C LEU A 152 1.47 6.82 -10.15
N ALA A 153 0.21 6.39 -10.04
CA ALA A 153 -0.25 5.08 -10.49
C ALA A 153 0.00 4.85 -11.98
N THR A 154 -0.22 5.88 -12.80
CA THR A 154 0.03 5.84 -14.24
C THR A 154 1.50 5.61 -14.55
N ARG A 155 2.40 6.41 -13.96
CA ARG A 155 3.84 6.32 -14.21
C ARG A 155 4.44 5.03 -13.68
N LEU A 156 4.06 4.60 -12.47
CA LEU A 156 4.50 3.33 -11.90
C LEU A 156 4.05 2.13 -12.74
N SER A 157 2.83 2.14 -13.28
CA SER A 157 2.35 1.08 -14.20
C SER A 157 3.11 1.03 -15.54
N ARG A 158 3.83 2.09 -15.88
CA ARG A 158 4.69 2.17 -17.07
C ARG A 158 6.17 1.95 -16.76
N LEU A 159 6.49 1.61 -15.51
CA LEU A 159 7.87 1.51 -15.01
C LEU A 159 8.68 2.80 -15.20
N GLU A 160 8.01 3.95 -15.16
CA GLU A 160 8.67 5.25 -15.24
C GLU A 160 9.15 5.72 -13.85
N PRO A 161 10.37 6.27 -13.70
CA PRO A 161 10.84 6.84 -12.45
C PRO A 161 9.96 7.99 -11.97
N VAL A 162 9.72 8.10 -10.67
CA VAL A 162 8.85 9.11 -10.06
C VAL A 162 9.55 9.81 -8.89
N THR A 163 9.05 11.00 -8.56
CA THR A 163 9.44 11.73 -7.35
C THR A 163 8.17 12.05 -6.59
N THR A 164 8.13 11.69 -5.31
CA THR A 164 7.05 12.04 -4.38
C THR A 164 7.54 13.08 -3.39
N ASP A 165 6.65 13.96 -2.98
CA ASP A 165 6.96 15.02 -2.03
C ASP A 165 6.69 14.56 -0.60
N LEU A 166 7.70 14.67 0.26
CA LEU A 166 7.59 14.43 1.69
C LEU A 166 7.45 15.76 2.43
N THR A 167 6.32 15.96 3.09
CA THR A 167 6.13 17.11 3.97
C THR A 167 6.86 16.84 5.29
N VAL A 168 7.77 17.75 5.67
CA VAL A 168 8.54 17.65 6.92
C VAL A 168 8.04 18.72 7.88
N GLU A 169 7.73 18.33 9.12
CA GLU A 169 7.29 19.28 10.13
C GLU A 169 8.41 20.30 10.43
N GLY A 170 8.08 21.59 10.35
CA GLY A 170 9.03 22.68 10.52
C GLY A 170 9.78 23.09 9.26
N ASP A 171 9.60 22.37 8.14
CA ASP A 171 10.15 22.75 6.84
C ASP A 171 9.03 23.26 5.91
N PRO A 172 9.14 24.49 5.36
CA PRO A 172 8.17 25.01 4.42
C PRO A 172 8.22 24.32 3.05
N GLU A 173 9.37 23.76 2.66
CA GLU A 173 9.55 23.11 1.37
C GLU A 173 9.46 21.59 1.52
N PRO A 174 8.69 20.90 0.66
CA PRO A 174 8.66 19.45 0.70
C PRO A 174 10.02 18.87 0.26
N LEU A 175 10.44 17.81 0.95
CA LEU A 175 11.62 17.04 0.56
C LEU A 175 11.26 16.11 -0.61
N PRO A 176 11.89 16.24 -1.80
CA PRO A 176 11.66 15.33 -2.90
C PRO A 176 12.25 13.94 -2.61
N VAL A 177 11.46 12.90 -2.81
CA VAL A 177 11.84 11.50 -2.59
C VAL A 177 11.75 10.74 -3.92
N PRO A 178 12.88 10.44 -4.58
CA PRO A 178 12.88 9.70 -5.83
C PRO A 178 12.62 8.20 -5.60
N PHE A 179 11.92 7.59 -6.56
CA PHE A 179 11.64 6.16 -6.61
C PHE A 179 11.67 5.68 -8.07
N ASP A 180 12.45 4.64 -8.34
CA ASP A 180 12.57 4.04 -9.66
C ASP A 180 12.01 2.60 -9.64
N PRO A 181 10.80 2.37 -10.19
CA PRO A 181 10.21 1.03 -10.22
C PRO A 181 11.00 0.03 -11.08
N ALA A 182 11.73 0.49 -12.09
CA ALA A 182 12.54 -0.39 -12.94
C ALA A 182 13.79 -0.88 -12.19
N ALA A 183 14.39 -0.01 -11.36
CA ALA A 183 15.51 -0.39 -10.50
C ALA A 183 15.11 -1.45 -9.47
N GLU A 184 13.92 -1.35 -8.88
CA GLU A 184 13.37 -2.35 -7.93
C GLU A 184 13.18 -3.75 -8.55
N LEU A 185 13.05 -3.84 -9.88
CA LEU A 185 12.92 -5.11 -10.58
C LEU A 185 14.27 -5.81 -10.83
N ALA A 186 15.40 -5.10 -10.69
CA ALA A 186 16.74 -5.66 -10.92
C ALA A 186 16.86 -6.43 -12.27
N GLY A 187 16.19 -5.93 -13.32
CA GLY A 187 16.19 -6.56 -14.65
C GLY A 187 15.20 -7.72 -14.82
N ALA A 188 14.40 -8.06 -13.81
CA ALA A 188 13.33 -9.05 -13.93
C ALA A 188 12.29 -8.63 -14.96
N ALA A 189 11.97 -9.54 -15.88
CA ALA A 189 10.91 -9.34 -16.86
C ALA A 189 9.54 -9.46 -16.17
N VAL A 190 8.80 -8.36 -16.15
CA VAL A 190 7.38 -8.36 -15.77
C VAL A 190 6.52 -8.22 -17.02
N GLY A 191 5.36 -8.88 -17.03
CA GLY A 191 4.36 -8.64 -18.06
C GLY A 191 3.87 -7.18 -18.02
N GLY A 192 3.10 -6.77 -19.04
CA GLY A 192 2.50 -5.44 -19.05
C GLY A 192 1.69 -5.17 -17.78
N LEU A 193 2.12 -4.17 -17.00
CA LEU A 193 1.44 -3.80 -15.76
C LEU A 193 0.19 -2.99 -16.09
N ARG A 194 -0.90 -3.29 -15.41
CA ARG A 194 -2.14 -2.53 -15.55
C ARG A 194 -2.12 -1.35 -14.58
N ARG A 195 -2.51 -0.17 -15.06
CA ARG A 195 -2.82 0.97 -14.19
C ARG A 195 -4.08 0.63 -13.39
N PRO A 196 -4.06 0.70 -12.04
CA PRO A 196 -5.26 0.56 -11.23
C PRO A 196 -6.11 1.83 -11.28
N ASP A 197 -7.41 1.67 -11.11
CA ASP A 197 -8.32 2.80 -10.94
C ASP A 197 -8.12 3.43 -9.56
N VAL A 198 -7.95 4.75 -9.52
CA VAL A 198 -7.76 5.51 -8.28
C VAL A 198 -9.09 6.07 -7.81
N LEU A 199 -9.51 5.67 -6.60
CA LEU A 199 -10.71 6.14 -5.92
C LEU A 199 -10.32 7.05 -4.76
N ALA A 200 -10.68 8.33 -4.85
CA ALA A 200 -10.45 9.27 -3.75
C ALA A 200 -11.58 9.15 -2.70
N ILE A 201 -11.23 8.90 -1.45
CA ILE A 201 -12.16 8.92 -0.33
C ILE A 201 -12.33 10.36 0.13
N VAL A 202 -13.55 10.89 0.05
CA VAL A 202 -13.87 12.29 0.34
C VAL A 202 -15.06 12.39 1.27
N SER A 203 -15.01 13.33 2.21
CA SER A 203 -16.13 13.63 3.12
C SER A 203 -16.84 14.94 2.79
N LEU A 204 -16.24 15.78 1.94
CA LEU A 204 -16.75 17.11 1.59
C LEU A 204 -16.83 17.29 0.06
N PRO A 205 -17.95 17.83 -0.47
CA PRO A 205 -18.09 18.13 -1.89
C PRO A 205 -17.01 19.06 -2.44
N ALA A 206 -16.52 20.00 -1.62
CA ALA A 206 -15.47 20.94 -2.01
C ALA A 206 -14.15 20.24 -2.39
N LEU A 207 -13.77 19.16 -1.68
CA LEU A 207 -12.58 18.37 -2.01
C LEU A 207 -12.78 17.59 -3.31
N ALA A 208 -13.98 17.02 -3.51
CA ALA A 208 -14.30 16.33 -4.76
C ALA A 208 -14.21 17.29 -5.97
N ALA A 209 -14.78 18.50 -5.85
CA ALA A 209 -14.68 19.54 -6.86
C ALA A 209 -13.22 19.98 -7.11
N TYR A 210 -12.43 20.12 -6.04
CA TYR A 210 -10.99 20.44 -6.14
C TYR A 210 -10.17 19.38 -6.87
N LEU A 211 -10.48 18.10 -6.70
CA LEU A 211 -9.76 17.02 -7.38
C LEU A 211 -10.19 16.89 -8.84
N HIS A 212 -11.48 17.12 -9.14
CA HIS A 212 -12.06 16.94 -10.47
C HIS A 212 -11.64 17.99 -11.51
N ARG A 213 -11.24 19.18 -11.06
CA ARG A 213 -10.98 20.36 -11.91
C ARG A 213 -9.75 20.26 -12.82
N SER A 214 -8.87 19.27 -12.66
CA SER A 214 -7.77 19.04 -13.62
C SER A 214 -7.57 17.56 -13.90
N GLU A 215 -7.29 17.20 -15.15
CA GLU A 215 -7.02 15.79 -15.52
C GLU A 215 -5.83 15.20 -14.74
N ARG A 216 -4.82 16.02 -14.46
CA ARG A 216 -3.64 15.61 -13.68
C ARG A 216 -3.99 15.14 -12.27
N THR A 217 -5.01 15.74 -11.65
CA THR A 217 -5.40 15.48 -10.25
C THR A 217 -6.66 14.65 -10.11
N ARG A 218 -7.35 14.39 -11.22
CA ARG A 218 -8.67 13.78 -11.21
C ARG A 218 -8.56 12.27 -10.93
N PRO A 219 -9.16 11.76 -9.85
CA PRO A 219 -9.29 10.33 -9.64
C PRO A 219 -10.30 9.73 -10.62
N ASP A 220 -10.21 8.42 -10.81
CA ASP A 220 -11.13 7.65 -11.66
C ASP A 220 -12.53 7.53 -11.03
N GLY A 221 -12.60 7.66 -9.70
CA GLY A 221 -13.86 7.73 -8.97
C GLY A 221 -13.73 8.34 -7.58
N PHE A 222 -14.87 8.48 -6.91
CA PHE A 222 -14.95 8.99 -5.54
C PHE A 222 -15.72 8.01 -4.66
N VAL A 223 -15.24 7.83 -3.43
CA VAL A 223 -15.97 7.19 -2.34
C VAL A 223 -16.39 8.29 -1.37
N VAL A 224 -17.70 8.50 -1.21
CA VAL A 224 -18.22 9.54 -0.32
C VAL A 224 -18.40 8.97 1.07
N GLU A 225 -17.56 9.40 2.00
CA GLU A 225 -17.54 8.94 3.38
C GLU A 225 -18.15 9.99 4.31
N GLY A 226 -19.38 9.76 4.78
CA GLY A 226 -20.05 10.64 5.73
C GLY A 226 -19.75 10.30 7.19
N HIS A 227 -20.19 11.17 8.12
CA HIS A 227 -19.95 11.06 9.58
C HIS A 227 -20.40 9.75 10.26
N ARG A 228 -21.15 8.89 9.56
CA ARG A 228 -21.66 7.60 10.08
C ARG A 228 -20.81 6.42 9.65
N ALA A 229 -19.82 6.64 8.79
CA ALA A 229 -18.87 5.60 8.42
C ALA A 229 -17.99 5.23 9.63
N GLY A 230 -17.82 3.93 9.83
CA GLY A 230 -16.97 3.40 10.91
C GLY A 230 -15.48 3.67 10.65
N GLY A 231 -14.65 3.62 11.70
CA GLY A 231 -13.20 3.83 11.59
C GLY A 231 -12.73 5.26 11.89
N HIS A 232 -13.65 6.21 12.08
CA HIS A 232 -13.34 7.54 12.59
C HIS A 232 -13.05 7.50 14.09
N SER A 233 -11.78 7.57 14.47
CA SER A 233 -11.36 7.99 15.81
C SER A 233 -11.19 9.51 15.82
N ALA A 234 -12.29 10.25 15.62
CA ALA A 234 -12.31 11.67 15.92
C ALA A 234 -12.95 11.82 17.31
N PRO A 235 -12.24 12.32 18.34
CA PRO A 235 -12.96 12.85 19.50
C PRO A 235 -13.93 13.93 19.00
N PRO A 236 -15.12 14.07 19.61
CA PRO A 236 -16.04 15.14 19.24
C PRO A 236 -15.25 16.46 19.30
N ARG A 237 -15.13 17.16 18.16
CA ARG A 237 -14.61 18.52 18.14
C ARG A 237 -15.49 19.29 19.11
N SER A 238 -14.96 19.66 20.27
CA SER A 238 -15.63 20.62 21.14
C SER A 238 -15.87 21.85 20.28
N LEU A 239 -17.15 22.16 20.08
CA LEU A 239 -17.55 23.49 19.66
C LEU A 239 -16.83 24.44 20.61
N LYS A 240 -15.98 25.33 20.09
CA LYS A 240 -15.50 26.46 20.88
C LYS A 240 -16.74 27.10 21.48
N LYS A 241 -16.87 27.07 22.81
CA LYS A 241 -17.79 27.96 23.49
C LYS A 241 -17.34 29.37 23.11
N ALA A 242 -18.24 30.13 22.52
CA ALA A 242 -18.13 31.57 22.51
C ALA A 242 -18.31 32.04 23.94
N GLU A 243 -17.27 32.64 24.50
CA GLU A 243 -17.33 33.69 25.53
C GLU A 243 -16.27 34.74 25.17
#